data_AF-A0A2G9TB37-F1
#
_entry.id   AF-A0A2G9TB37-F1
#
_cell.length_a   1.000
_cell.length_b   1.000
_cell.length_c   1.000
_cell.angle_alpha   90.00
_cell.angle_beta   90.00
_cell.angle_gamma   90.00
#
_symmetry.space_group_name_H-M   'P 1'
#
loop_
_entity.id
_entity.type
_entity.pdbx_description
1 polymer ?
#
loop_
_entity_poly.entity_id
_entity_poly.type
_entity_poly.pdbx_seq_one_letter_code
_entity_poly.pdbx_strand_id
1 'polypeptide(L)'
;NTHFLDLSSVYGSEECEGASVRSFVKGELRTYEHNGEILPPQKKNDSNCLSKAPYYCFTTGDFRNSLHPGLVPLHTVYIKEHNRIAALFKRSNPSWTDEAIFQ
;
A
#
# COMPACT_ATOMS: atom_id res chain seq x y z
N ASN A 1 11.48 -8.27 -8.00
CA ASN A 1 10.61 -9.43 -8.26
C ASN A 1 11.36 -10.71 -7.98
N THR A 2 10.85 -11.51 -7.06
CA THR A 2 11.35 -12.88 -6.84
C THR A 2 10.47 -13.88 -7.61
N HIS A 3 10.79 -15.17 -7.53
CA HIS A 3 9.99 -16.25 -8.10
C HIS A 3 8.92 -16.79 -7.13
N PHE A 4 8.80 -16.19 -5.94
CA PHE A 4 7.89 -16.62 -4.88
C PHE A 4 6.64 -15.75 -4.81
N LEU A 5 5.63 -16.25 -4.08
CA LEU A 5 4.46 -15.47 -3.71
C LEU A 5 4.78 -14.59 -2.49
N ASP A 6 5.59 -13.56 -2.71
CA ASP A 6 6.13 -12.68 -1.67
C ASP A 6 5.30 -11.39 -1.45
N LEU A 7 4.17 -11.25 -2.16
CA LEU A 7 3.34 -10.04 -2.15
C LEU A 7 4.10 -8.74 -2.49
N SER A 8 5.20 -8.84 -3.24
CA SER A 8 5.96 -7.67 -3.74
C SER A 8 5.11 -6.69 -4.54
N SER A 9 3.99 -7.13 -5.10
CA SER A 9 3.04 -6.22 -5.76
C SER A 9 2.36 -5.22 -4.80
N VAL A 10 2.28 -5.57 -3.52
CA VAL A 10 1.71 -4.73 -2.44
C VAL A 10 2.84 -4.03 -1.69
N TYR A 11 3.87 -4.77 -1.30
CA TYR A 11 4.93 -4.31 -0.41
C TYR A 11 6.19 -3.79 -1.10
N GLY A 12 6.27 -3.87 -2.43
CA GLY A 12 7.46 -3.49 -3.19
C GLY A 12 8.42 -4.68 -3.39
N SER A 13 9.16 -4.65 -4.49
CA SER A 13 10.23 -5.59 -4.79
C SER A 13 11.56 -5.21 -4.14
N GLU A 14 11.74 -3.93 -3.83
CA GLU A 14 12.93 -3.38 -3.19
C GLU A 14 12.58 -2.66 -1.88
N GLU A 15 13.55 -2.53 -0.99
CA GLU A 15 13.37 -1.86 0.31
C GLU A 15 12.90 -0.41 0.14
N CYS A 16 13.43 0.31 -0.85
CA CYS A 16 13.01 1.68 -1.18
C CYS A 16 11.53 1.76 -1.59
N GLU A 17 11.04 0.77 -2.35
CA GLU A 17 9.64 0.69 -2.76
C GLU A 17 8.76 0.39 -1.55
N GLY A 18 9.17 -0.57 -0.70
CA GLY A 18 8.47 -0.90 0.54
C GLY A 18 8.39 0.26 1.53
N ALA A 19 9.49 1.00 1.70
CA ALA A 19 9.50 2.22 2.50
C ALA A 19 8.55 3.29 1.96
N SER A 20 8.33 3.34 0.64
CA SER A 20 7.43 4.33 0.03
C SER A 20 5.95 4.08 0.32
N VAL A 21 5.56 2.81 0.53
CA VAL A 21 4.16 2.41 0.80
C VAL A 21 3.84 2.30 2.29
N ARG A 22 4.86 2.21 3.15
CA ARG A 22 4.68 2.11 4.61
C ARG A 22 4.30 3.43 5.26
N SER A 23 3.36 3.36 6.21
CA SER A 23 3.05 4.51 7.06
C SER A 23 4.13 4.76 8.13
N PHE A 24 4.87 3.71 8.50
CA PHE A 24 5.78 3.67 9.66
C PHE A 24 5.08 3.96 10.99
N VAL A 25 3.76 3.77 11.03
CA VAL A 25 2.93 3.91 12.22
C VAL A 25 2.08 2.64 12.36
N LYS A 26 2.16 1.99 13.52
CA LYS A 26 1.37 0.80 13.89
C LYS A 26 1.52 -0.41 12.95
N GLY A 27 2.58 -0.44 12.14
CA GLY A 27 2.82 -1.47 11.14
C GLY A 27 1.88 -1.37 9.94
N GLU A 28 1.26 -0.22 9.69
CA GLU A 28 0.26 -0.06 8.64
C GLU A 28 0.87 0.42 7.31
N LEU A 29 0.18 0.14 6.21
CA LEU A 29 0.41 0.73 4.90
C LEU A 29 -0.27 2.10 4.80
N ARG A 30 0.33 3.00 4.01
CA ARG A 30 -0.25 4.31 3.68
C ARG A 30 -1.57 4.11 2.93
N THR A 31 -2.50 5.02 3.19
CA THR A 31 -3.81 5.05 2.53
C THR A 31 -4.16 6.48 2.17
N TYR A 32 -5.12 6.63 1.27
CA TYR A 32 -5.74 7.89 0.92
C TYR A 32 -7.24 7.77 1.13
N GLU A 33 -7.84 8.68 1.89
CA GLU A 33 -9.28 8.69 2.11
C GLU A 33 -9.95 9.68 1.15
N HIS A 34 -10.98 9.22 0.45
CA HIS A 34 -11.77 10.05 -0.44
C HIS A 34 -13.25 9.64 -0.40
N ASN A 35 -14.12 10.60 -0.13
CA ASN A 35 -15.58 10.36 0.00
C ASN A 35 -15.93 9.23 0.98
N GLY A 36 -15.17 9.07 2.07
CA GLY A 36 -15.35 8.01 3.05
C GLY A 36 -14.80 6.63 2.64
N GLU A 37 -14.19 6.53 1.46
CA GLU A 37 -13.54 5.31 0.99
C GLU A 37 -12.03 5.35 1.24
N ILE A 38 -11.50 4.22 1.70
CA ILE A 38 -10.06 4.00 1.88
C ILE A 38 -9.50 3.45 0.57
N LEU A 39 -8.62 4.22 -0.05
CA LEU A 39 -7.97 3.93 -1.33
C LEU A 39 -6.44 3.81 -1.14
N PRO A 40 -5.72 3.26 -2.14
CA PRO A 40 -4.27 3.30 -2.17
C PRO A 40 -3.77 4.75 -2.12
N PRO A 41 -2.55 4.98 -1.62
CA PRO A 41 -1.95 6.31 -1.57
C PRO A 41 -1.78 6.89 -2.99
N GLN A 42 -1.56 8.20 -3.08
CA GLN A 42 -1.46 8.91 -4.36
C GLN A 42 -0.08 9.54 -4.57
N LYS A 43 0.35 9.63 -5.83
CA LYS A 43 1.59 10.30 -6.26
C LYS A 43 1.31 11.16 -7.50
N LYS A 44 1.86 12.39 -7.53
CA LYS A 44 1.68 13.32 -8.65
C LYS A 44 2.35 12.85 -9.95
N ASN A 45 3.55 12.29 -9.82
CA ASN A 45 4.38 11.87 -10.94
C ASN A 45 4.61 10.36 -10.87
N ASP A 46 3.67 9.59 -11.43
CA ASP A 46 3.85 8.17 -11.71
C ASP A 46 4.00 8.00 -13.23
N SER A 47 5.11 7.39 -13.66
CA SER A 47 5.44 7.24 -15.08
C SER A 47 4.49 6.34 -15.84
N ASN A 48 3.73 5.48 -15.15
CA ASN A 48 2.83 4.49 -15.78
C ASN A 48 1.36 4.90 -15.73
N CYS A 49 1.08 6.12 -15.28
CA CYS A 49 -0.27 6.63 -15.16
C CYS A 49 -0.42 7.96 -15.90
N LEU A 50 -1.54 8.11 -16.61
CA LEU A 50 -1.84 9.25 -17.49
C LEU A 50 -2.84 10.23 -16.85
N SER A 51 -2.98 10.21 -15.53
CA SER A 51 -3.89 11.09 -14.81
C SER A 51 -3.47 12.56 -14.96
N LYS A 52 -4.46 13.47 -14.98
CA LYS A 52 -4.25 14.92 -15.12
C LYS A 52 -4.80 15.64 -13.90
N ALA A 53 -4.22 16.81 -13.60
CA ALA A 53 -4.72 17.69 -12.56
C ALA A 53 -6.24 17.96 -12.74
N PRO A 54 -7.03 17.95 -11.65
CA PRO A 54 -6.61 17.93 -10.24
C PRO A 54 -6.31 16.52 -9.67
N TYR A 55 -6.47 15.45 -10.45
CA TYR A 55 -6.33 14.08 -9.97
C TYR A 55 -4.87 13.61 -9.99
N TYR A 56 -4.54 12.73 -9.04
CA TYR A 56 -3.23 12.08 -8.94
C TYR A 56 -3.35 10.60 -9.23
N CYS A 57 -2.21 9.97 -9.52
CA CYS A 57 -2.11 8.55 -9.77
C CYS A 57 -2.07 7.80 -8.44
N PHE A 58 -2.68 6.63 -8.39
CA PHE A 58 -2.50 5.73 -7.25
C PHE A 58 -1.09 5.15 -7.26
N THR A 59 -0.56 4.83 -6.09
CA THR A 59 0.77 4.24 -5.93
C THR A 59 0.71 3.08 -4.94
N THR A 60 1.44 2.01 -5.26
CA THR A 60 1.56 0.78 -4.47
C THR A 60 2.95 0.21 -4.66
N GLY A 61 3.24 -0.95 -4.06
CA GLY A 61 4.54 -1.62 -4.20
C GLY A 61 4.95 -1.88 -5.64
N ASP A 62 4.00 -2.26 -6.51
CA ASP A 62 4.24 -2.39 -7.96
C ASP A 62 4.01 -1.07 -8.72
N PHE A 63 4.94 -0.67 -9.59
CA PHE A 63 4.78 0.51 -10.45
C PHE A 63 3.73 0.33 -11.56
N ARG A 64 3.28 -0.91 -11.84
CA ARG A 64 2.26 -1.24 -12.85
C ARG A 64 0.84 -1.20 -12.28
N ASN A 65 0.67 -0.68 -11.06
CA ASN A 65 -0.58 -0.63 -10.31
C ASN A 65 -1.77 0.00 -11.06
N SER A 66 -1.50 0.87 -12.05
CA SER A 66 -2.51 1.62 -12.80
C SER A 66 -2.60 1.19 -14.28
N LEU A 67 -1.98 0.06 -14.65
CA LEU A 67 -2.00 -0.42 -16.05
C LEU A 67 -3.39 -0.89 -16.50
N HIS A 68 -4.20 -1.39 -15.57
CA HIS A 68 -5.57 -1.83 -15.81
C HIS A 68 -6.47 -1.39 -14.65
N PRO A 69 -7.68 -0.86 -14.91
CA PRO A 69 -8.56 -0.33 -13.86
C PRO A 69 -8.92 -1.36 -12.78
N GLY A 70 -8.91 -2.65 -13.11
CA GLY A 70 -9.14 -3.74 -12.16
C GLY A 70 -8.03 -3.98 -11.14
N LEU A 71 -6.82 -3.42 -11.33
CA LEU A 71 -5.72 -3.59 -10.37
C LEU A 71 -5.92 -2.73 -9.12
N VAL A 72 -6.46 -1.51 -9.27
CA VAL A 72 -6.66 -0.59 -8.13
C VAL A 72 -7.60 -1.19 -7.06
N PRO A 73 -8.77 -1.76 -7.41
CA PRO A 73 -9.59 -2.47 -6.42
C PRO A 73 -8.86 -3.62 -5.73
N LEU A 74 -8.07 -4.41 -6.48
CA LEU A 74 -7.31 -5.52 -5.91
C LEU A 74 -6.28 -5.03 -4.88
N HIS A 75 -5.49 -4.02 -5.22
CA HIS A 75 -4.56 -3.40 -4.28
C HIS A 75 -5.28 -2.81 -3.06
N THR A 76 -6.45 -2.20 -3.27
CA THR A 76 -7.28 -1.66 -2.20
C THR A 76 -7.67 -2.74 -1.18
N VAL A 77 -8.09 -3.93 -1.66
CA VAL A 77 -8.42 -5.07 -0.80
C VAL A 77 -7.21 -5.50 0.03
N TYR A 78 -6.04 -5.67 -0.58
CA TYR A 78 -4.83 -6.08 0.13
C TYR A 78 -4.38 -5.06 1.18
N ILE A 79 -4.41 -3.77 0.85
CA ILE A 79 -4.01 -2.71 1.80
C ILE A 79 -4.98 -2.67 2.99
N LYS A 80 -6.29 -2.74 2.73
CA LYS A 80 -7.30 -2.76 3.79
C LYS A 80 -7.14 -3.98 4.69
N GLU A 81 -6.84 -5.14 4.11
CA GLU A 81 -6.64 -6.37 4.88
C GLU A 81 -5.36 -6.33 5.71
N HIS A 82 -4.25 -5.83 5.15
CA HIS A 82 -3.02 -5.62 5.90
C HIS A 82 -3.25 -4.70 7.10
N ASN A 83 -3.87 -3.54 6.91
CA ASN A 83 -4.14 -2.60 8.00
C ASN A 83 -5.14 -3.18 9.03
N ARG A 84 -6.10 -4.00 8.59
CA ARG A 84 -7.01 -4.72 9.50
C ARG A 84 -6.25 -5.71 10.40
N ILE A 85 -5.30 -6.46 9.83
CA ILE A 85 -4.46 -7.42 10.57
C ILE A 85 -3.48 -6.68 11.49
N ALA A 86 -2.83 -5.62 11.00
CA ALA A 86 -1.93 -4.78 11.80
C ALA A 86 -2.63 -4.20 13.03
N ALA A 87 -3.86 -3.71 12.87
CA ALA A 87 -4.69 -3.23 13.98
C ALA A 87 -5.09 -4.34 14.96
N LEU A 88 -5.24 -5.60 14.51
CA LEU A 88 -5.45 -6.75 15.40
C LEU A 88 -4.18 -7.07 16.18
N PHE A 89 -3.03 -7.13 15.52
CA PHE A 89 -1.74 -7.38 16.17
C PHE A 89 -1.39 -6.30 17.18
N LYS A 90 -1.60 -5.02 16.86
CA LYS A 90 -1.35 -3.92 17.80
C LYS A 90 -2.25 -4.00 19.04
N ARG A 91 -3.50 -4.44 18.88
CA ARG A 91 -4.45 -4.63 20.00
C ARG A 91 -4.04 -5.79 20.90
N SER A 92 -3.65 -6.93 20.30
CA SER A 92 -3.23 -8.12 21.04
C SER A 92 -1.85 -7.95 21.69
N ASN A 93 -0.95 -7.19 21.05
CA ASN A 93 0.42 -6.96 21.50
C ASN A 93 0.78 -5.47 21.49
N PRO A 94 0.35 -4.70 22.51
CA PRO A 94 0.57 -3.25 22.54
C PRO A 94 2.06 -2.84 22.52
N SER A 95 2.95 -3.68 23.01
CA SER A 95 4.40 -3.44 23.05
C SER A 95 5.12 -3.66 21.72
N TRP A 96 4.48 -4.30 20.74
CA TRP A 96 5.12 -4.54 19.45
C TRP A 96 5.40 -3.23 18.71
N THR A 97 6.58 -3.19 18.09
CA THR A 97 7.07 -2.08 17.28
C THR A 97 6.34 -2.04 15.94
N ASP A 98 6.46 -0.92 15.22
CA ASP A 98 5.94 -0.79 13.85
C ASP A 98 6.48 -1.91 12.94
N GLU A 99 7.80 -2.10 12.95
CA GLU A 99 8.47 -3.12 12.14
C GLU A 99 7.97 -4.53 12.44
N ALA A 100 7.83 -4.87 13.73
CA ALA A 100 7.38 -6.20 14.13
C ALA A 100 5.91 -6.50 13.76
N ILE A 101 5.08 -5.47 13.54
CA ILE A 101 3.69 -5.64 13.09
C ILE A 101 3.61 -5.68 11.56
N PHE A 102 4.49 -4.94 10.89
CA PHE A 102 4.52 -4.86 9.44
C PHE A 102 4.99 -6.17 8.78
N GLN A 103 5.99 -6.83 9.38
CA GLN A 103 6.54 -8.13 8.95
C GLN A 103 5.62 -9.30 9.34
#